data_AF-A0AAV8X475-F1
#
_entry.id   AF-A0AAV8X475-F1
#
_cell.length_a   1.000
_cell.length_b   1.000
_cell.length_c   1.000
_cell.angle_alpha   90.00
_cell.angle_beta   90.00
_cell.angle_gamma   90.00
#
_symmetry.space_group_name_H-M   'P 1'
#
loop_
_entity.id
_entity.type
_entity.pdbx_description
1 polymer ?
#
loop_
_entity_poly.entity_id
_entity_poly.type
_entity_poly.pdbx_seq_one_letter_code
_entity_poly.pdbx_strand_id
1 'polypeptide(L)'
;MPNVSGSTSVKRRALNGVVESTLLYGAPVWHNAMNVGKYQQRFDRVQRKMLLRITSAYRTTSTIAIQVIAGIIPIEIQVEERRYLYNKEHRQQTAIKKEARERSLNIWQQKWQAESAKGQ
;
A
#
# COMPACT_ATOMS: atom_id res chain seq x y z
N MET A 1 6.35 14.03 -13.95
CA MET A 1 7.67 13.76 -13.31
C MET A 1 8.50 12.84 -14.19
N PRO A 2 9.61 13.32 -14.78
CA PRO A 2 10.57 12.49 -15.50
C PRO A 2 11.23 11.46 -14.56
N ASN A 3 11.54 10.27 -15.07
CA ASN A 3 12.16 9.21 -14.26
C ASN A 3 13.65 9.45 -14.01
N VAL A 4 14.38 10.02 -14.99
CA VAL A 4 15.85 10.01 -15.03
C VAL A 4 16.49 11.39 -14.77
N SER A 5 15.73 12.48 -14.70
CA SER A 5 16.28 13.85 -14.66
C SER A 5 15.44 14.83 -13.84
N GLY A 6 14.80 14.37 -12.76
CA GLY A 6 13.86 15.19 -11.98
C GLY A 6 13.98 15.03 -10.47
N SER A 7 12.84 15.04 -9.79
CA SER A 7 12.72 14.94 -8.33
C SER A 7 13.35 13.66 -7.75
N THR A 8 14.18 13.79 -6.72
CA THR A 8 14.73 12.68 -5.93
C THR A 8 13.65 11.75 -5.39
N SER A 9 13.98 10.47 -5.17
CA SER A 9 13.09 9.46 -4.57
C SER A 9 12.42 9.94 -3.28
N VAL A 10 13.13 10.73 -2.46
CA VAL A 10 12.61 11.37 -1.23
C VAL A 10 11.38 12.24 -1.51
N LYS A 11 11.45 13.14 -2.50
CA LYS A 11 10.32 14.02 -2.88
C LYS A 11 9.12 13.20 -3.36
N ARG A 12 9.37 12.14 -4.12
CA ARG A 12 8.32 11.24 -4.62
C ARG A 12 7.65 10.46 -3.50
N ARG A 13 8.41 10.02 -2.48
CA ARG A 13 7.87 9.38 -1.27
C ARG A 13 7.03 10.34 -0.43
N ALA A 14 7.46 11.60 -0.29
CA ALA A 14 6.66 12.62 0.41
C ALA A 14 5.29 12.83 -0.28
N LEU A 15 5.28 12.97 -1.60
CA LEU A 15 4.04 13.06 -2.37
C LEU A 15 3.17 11.80 -2.25
N ASN A 16 3.80 10.61 -2.23
CA ASN A 16 3.07 9.37 -1.99
C ASN A 16 2.40 9.35 -0.61
N GLY A 17 3.08 9.83 0.43
CA GLY A 17 2.49 9.93 1.77
C GLY A 17 1.25 10.83 1.81
N VAL A 18 1.24 11.94 1.06
CA VAL A 18 0.05 12.80 0.92
C VAL A 18 -1.08 12.05 0.23
N VAL A 19 -0.79 11.39 -0.91
CA VAL A 19 -1.79 10.61 -1.65
C VAL A 19 -2.37 9.48 -0.80
N GLU A 20 -1.53 8.71 -0.11
CA GLU A 20 -1.97 7.63 0.79
C GLU A 20 -2.82 8.17 1.94
N SER A 21 -2.44 9.29 2.55
CA SER A 21 -3.22 9.91 3.63
C SER A 21 -4.59 10.36 3.14
N THR A 22 -4.67 10.99 1.97
CA THR A 22 -5.94 11.42 1.35
C THR A 22 -6.82 10.22 0.99
N LEU A 23 -6.23 9.17 0.41
CA LEU A 23 -6.97 7.96 0.06
C LEU A 23 -7.51 7.28 1.32
N LEU A 24 -6.66 7.08 2.33
CA LEU A 24 -6.97 6.28 3.52
C LEU A 24 -7.75 7.03 4.60
N TYR A 25 -7.93 8.35 4.49
CA TYR A 25 -8.62 9.16 5.49
C TYR A 25 -10.02 8.61 5.82
N GLY A 26 -10.80 8.30 4.79
CA GLY A 26 -12.16 7.75 4.93
C GLY A 26 -12.23 6.22 4.93
N ALA A 27 -11.09 5.52 4.94
CA ALA A 27 -11.03 4.06 4.72
C ALA A 27 -12.03 3.26 5.58
N PRO A 28 -12.20 3.53 6.89
CA PRO A 28 -13.16 2.80 7.71
C PRO A 28 -14.61 2.90 7.21
N VAL A 29 -14.99 4.02 6.58
CA VAL A 29 -16.35 4.23 6.06
C VAL A 29 -16.57 3.49 4.75
N TRP A 30 -15.61 3.59 3.82
CA TRP A 30 -15.77 3.03 2.47
C TRP A 30 -15.12 1.66 2.26
N HIS A 31 -14.49 1.05 3.28
CA HIS A 31 -13.73 -0.22 3.13
C HIS A 31 -14.52 -1.33 2.42
N ASN A 32 -15.84 -1.41 2.64
CA ASN A 32 -16.71 -2.38 1.98
C ASN A 32 -16.69 -2.28 0.44
N ALA A 33 -16.38 -1.11 -0.12
CA ALA A 33 -16.22 -0.93 -1.55
C ALA A 33 -15.03 -1.72 -2.12
N MET A 34 -14.03 -2.09 -1.30
CA MET A 34 -12.92 -2.93 -1.74
C MET A 34 -13.34 -4.36 -2.10
N ASN A 35 -14.51 -4.82 -1.64
CA ASN A 35 -15.06 -6.13 -2.04
C ASN A 35 -15.49 -6.15 -3.52
N VAL A 36 -15.67 -4.98 -4.14
CA VAL A 36 -15.96 -4.87 -5.57
C VAL A 36 -14.65 -4.79 -6.33
N GLY A 37 -14.31 -5.86 -7.06
CA GLY A 37 -13.02 -5.97 -7.78
C GLY A 37 -12.70 -4.80 -8.71
N LYS A 38 -13.71 -4.16 -9.31
CA LYS A 38 -13.53 -2.94 -10.13
C LYS A 38 -12.93 -1.77 -9.35
N TYR A 39 -13.36 -1.57 -8.10
CA TYR A 39 -12.85 -0.49 -7.26
C TYR A 39 -11.45 -0.84 -6.74
N GLN A 40 -11.23 -2.07 -6.28
CA GLN A 40 -9.91 -2.56 -5.88
C GLN A 40 -8.87 -2.35 -6.99
N GLN A 41 -9.17 -2.78 -8.22
CA GLN A 41 -8.29 -2.57 -9.38
C GLN A 41 -8.01 -1.08 -9.65
N ARG A 42 -8.96 -0.19 -9.38
CA ARG A 42 -8.76 1.25 -9.56
C ARG A 42 -7.76 1.79 -8.54
N PHE A 43 -7.86 1.37 -7.28
CA PHE A 43 -6.90 1.72 -6.23
C PHE A 43 -5.52 1.13 -6.53
N ASP A 44 -5.44 -0.13 -6.96
CA ASP A 44 -4.17 -0.77 -7.34
C ASP A 44 -3.48 -0.04 -8.49
N ARG A 45 -4.23 0.43 -9.49
CA ARG A 45 -3.69 1.24 -10.59
C ARG A 45 -3.12 2.57 -10.10
N VAL A 46 -3.77 3.21 -9.11
CA VAL A 46 -3.27 4.46 -8.51
C VAL A 46 -1.99 4.20 -7.73
N GLN A 47 -1.98 3.17 -6.87
CA GLN A 47 -0.80 2.79 -6.10
C GLN A 47 0.36 2.40 -7.02
N ARG A 48 0.12 1.55 -8.03
CA ARG A 48 1.13 1.14 -9.03
C ARG A 48 1.75 2.35 -9.74
N LYS A 49 0.96 3.34 -10.14
CA LYS A 49 1.49 4.56 -10.77
C LYS A 49 2.45 5.29 -9.84
N MET A 50 2.14 5.40 -8.56
CA MET A 50 3.04 6.03 -7.58
C MET A 50 4.30 5.20 -7.35
N LEU A 51 4.16 3.89 -7.19
CA LEU A 51 5.28 2.97 -6.99
C LEU A 51 6.30 3.03 -8.13
N LEU A 52 5.83 3.00 -9.38
CA LEU A 52 6.69 3.14 -10.56
C LEU A 52 7.48 4.46 -10.57
N ARG A 53 6.91 5.54 -10.01
CA ARG A 53 7.63 6.82 -9.88
C ARG A 53 8.64 6.77 -8.75
N ILE A 54 8.28 6.19 -7.60
CA ILE A 54 9.18 6.11 -6.44
C ILE A 54 10.41 5.27 -6.76
N THR A 55 10.22 4.10 -7.39
CA THR A 55 11.30 3.15 -7.69
C THR A 55 12.01 3.43 -9.01
N SER A 56 11.46 4.31 -9.86
CA SER A 56 11.91 4.49 -11.26
C SER A 56 11.91 3.18 -12.08
N ALA A 57 11.12 2.17 -11.68
CA ALA A 57 11.06 0.89 -12.36
C ALA A 57 10.38 0.95 -13.74
N TYR A 58 10.63 -0.07 -14.56
CA TYR A 58 10.01 -0.22 -15.87
C TYR A 58 8.49 -0.47 -15.76
N ARG A 59 7.75 -0.08 -16.81
CA ARG A 59 6.29 -0.25 -16.84
C ARG A 59 5.84 -1.72 -16.79
N THR A 60 6.70 -2.64 -17.22
CA THR A 60 6.45 -4.09 -17.25
C THR A 60 6.80 -4.80 -15.95
N THR A 61 7.45 -4.12 -14.99
CA THR A 61 7.81 -4.75 -13.70
C THR A 61 6.54 -5.15 -12.93
N SER A 62 6.52 -6.36 -12.35
CA SER A 62 5.39 -6.85 -11.54
C SER A 62 5.03 -5.87 -10.41
N THR A 63 3.74 -5.70 -10.14
CA THR A 63 3.24 -4.79 -9.07
C THR A 63 3.76 -5.22 -7.70
N ILE A 64 3.78 -6.53 -7.44
CA ILE A 64 4.21 -7.05 -6.15
C ILE A 64 5.72 -6.81 -5.97
N ALA A 65 6.52 -7.01 -7.02
CA ALA A 65 7.95 -6.74 -6.97
C ALA A 65 8.25 -5.26 -6.67
N ILE A 66 7.57 -4.31 -7.33
CA ILE A 66 7.79 -2.89 -7.05
C ILE A 66 7.29 -2.47 -5.66
N GLN A 67 6.27 -3.12 -5.11
CA GLN A 67 5.83 -2.91 -3.71
C GLN A 67 6.94 -3.30 -2.73
N VAL A 68 7.57 -4.46 -2.94
CA VAL A 68 8.69 -4.95 -2.11
C VAL A 68 9.89 -4.00 -2.22
N ILE A 69 10.31 -3.65 -3.43
CA ILE A 69 11.43 -2.71 -3.66
C ILE A 69 11.13 -1.33 -3.05
N ALA A 70 9.89 -0.86 -3.13
CA ALA A 70 9.51 0.42 -2.53
C ALA A 70 9.38 0.37 -1.01
N GLY A 71 9.18 -0.81 -0.41
CA GLY A 71 8.83 -0.98 0.99
C GLY A 71 7.40 -0.53 1.31
N ILE A 72 6.49 -0.61 0.34
CA ILE A 72 5.11 -0.11 0.46
C ILE A 72 4.14 -1.29 0.34
N ILE A 73 3.27 -1.42 1.35
CA ILE A 73 2.28 -2.50 1.45
C ILE A 73 1.12 -2.26 0.46
N PRO A 74 0.52 -3.30 -0.15
CA PRO A 74 -0.72 -3.19 -0.92
C PRO A 74 -1.82 -2.36 -0.25
N ILE A 75 -2.47 -1.51 -1.04
CA ILE A 75 -3.51 -0.57 -0.55
C ILE A 75 -4.68 -1.27 0.14
N GLU A 76 -5.08 -2.45 -0.35
CA GLU A 76 -6.11 -3.31 0.26
C GLU A 76 -5.78 -3.65 1.72
N ILE A 77 -4.52 -4.00 2.00
CA ILE A 77 -4.07 -4.33 3.36
C ILE A 77 -4.03 -3.06 4.21
N GLN A 78 -3.61 -1.93 3.65
CA GLN A 78 -3.61 -0.65 4.38
C GLN A 78 -5.03 -0.20 4.76
N VAL A 79 -6.03 -0.46 3.91
CA VAL A 79 -7.44 -0.18 4.22
C VAL A 79 -7.92 -1.02 5.39
N GLU A 80 -7.62 -2.31 5.39
CA GLU A 80 -7.98 -3.21 6.50
C GLU A 80 -7.24 -2.81 7.80
N GLU A 81 -5.97 -2.38 7.70
CA GLU A 81 -5.22 -1.81 8.83
C GLU A 81 -5.95 -0.59 9.41
N ARG A 82 -6.44 0.34 8.57
CA ARG A 82 -7.18 1.52 9.04
C ARG A 82 -8.55 1.18 9.64
N ARG A 83 -9.26 0.24 9.04
CA ARG A 83 -10.53 -0.28 9.58
C ARG A 83 -10.31 -0.91 10.96
N TYR A 84 -9.28 -1.74 11.11
CA TYR A 84 -8.93 -2.36 12.39
C TYR A 84 -8.64 -1.31 13.46
N LEU A 85 -7.85 -0.28 13.14
CA LEU A 85 -7.53 0.81 14.07
C LEU A 85 -8.75 1.67 14.44
N TYR A 86 -9.67 1.89 13.51
CA TYR A 86 -10.89 2.66 13.77
C TYR A 86 -11.84 1.94 14.73
N ASN A 87 -11.94 0.61 14.64
CA ASN A 87 -12.81 -0.20 15.49
C ASN A 87 -12.29 -0.40 16.92
N LYS A 88 -11.07 0.06 17.23
CA LYS A 88 -10.45 -0.10 18.55
C LYS A 88 -10.54 1.20 19.36
N GLU A 89 -10.82 1.08 20.66
CA GLU A 89 -10.84 2.23 21.57
C GLU A 89 -9.48 2.94 21.64
N HIS A 90 -9.50 4.25 21.88
CA HIS A 90 -8.32 5.11 21.81
C HIS A 90 -7.30 4.95 22.95
N ARG A 91 -7.55 4.09 23.95
CA ARG A 91 -6.55 3.80 24.99
C ARG A 91 -5.45 2.92 24.40
N GLN A 92 -4.19 3.31 24.63
CA GLN A 92 -2.99 2.57 24.20
C GLN A 92 -2.78 2.49 22.67
N GLN A 93 -2.99 3.59 21.95
CA GLN A 93 -2.82 3.66 20.49
C GLN A 93 -1.49 3.10 19.97
N THR A 94 -0.38 3.25 20.69
CA THR A 94 0.95 2.84 20.20
C THR A 94 1.07 1.32 20.07
N ALA A 95 0.61 0.58 21.08
CA ALA A 95 0.64 -0.88 21.06
C ALA A 95 -0.30 -1.44 19.98
N ILE A 96 -1.51 -0.87 19.89
CA ILE A 96 -2.52 -1.28 18.90
C ILE A 96 -2.04 -0.99 17.47
N LYS A 97 -1.39 0.17 17.23
CA LYS A 97 -0.78 0.50 15.93
C LYS A 97 0.34 -0.47 15.56
N LYS A 98 1.19 -0.84 16.52
CA LYS A 98 2.26 -1.80 16.29
C LYS A 98 1.69 -3.17 15.90
N GLU A 99 0.70 -3.65 16.64
CA GLU A 99 0.02 -4.91 16.35
C GLU A 99 -0.65 -4.90 14.97
N ALA A 100 -1.40 -3.84 14.65
CA ALA A 100 -2.05 -3.68 13.34
C ALA A 100 -1.03 -3.72 12.19
N ARG A 101 0.12 -3.08 12.40
CA ARG A 101 1.22 -3.07 11.45
C ARG A 101 1.85 -4.45 11.27
N GLU A 102 2.10 -5.18 12.36
CA GLU A 102 2.64 -6.54 12.32
C GLU A 102 1.70 -7.49 11.57
N ARG A 103 0.39 -7.43 11.84
CA ARG A 103 -0.61 -8.20 11.09
C ARG A 103 -0.56 -7.90 9.59
N SER A 104 -0.49 -6.61 9.24
CA SER A 104 -0.40 -6.16 7.84
C SER A 104 0.87 -6.66 7.14
N LEU A 105 2.01 -6.64 7.84
CA LEU A 105 3.28 -7.17 7.35
C LEU A 105 3.22 -8.69 7.15
N ASN A 106 2.61 -9.43 8.07
CA ASN A 106 2.46 -10.88 7.96
C ASN A 106 1.61 -11.27 6.75
N ILE A 107 0.46 -10.60 6.55
CA ILE A 107 -0.40 -10.82 5.38
C ILE A 107 0.38 -10.50 4.10
N TRP A 108 1.14 -9.41 4.09
CA TRP A 108 1.93 -9.02 2.92
C TRP A 108 3.04 -10.04 2.61
N GLN A 109 3.73 -10.54 3.63
CA GLN A 109 4.75 -11.57 3.50
C GLN A 109 4.17 -12.87 2.93
N GLN A 110 3.00 -13.30 3.40
CA GLN A 110 2.30 -14.45 2.85
C GLN A 110 1.91 -14.24 1.38
N LYS A 111 1.38 -13.06 1.02
CA LYS A 111 1.08 -12.73 -0.38
C LYS A 111 2.34 -12.78 -1.26
N TRP A 112 3.50 -12.31 -0.77
CA TRP A 112 4.77 -12.38 -1.50
C TRP A 112 5.26 -13.81 -1.70
N GLN A 113 5.21 -14.63 -0.64
CA GLN A 113 5.60 -16.05 -0.71
C GLN A 113 4.71 -16.83 -1.67
N ALA A 114 3.39 -16.62 -1.63
CA ALA A 114 2.45 -17.27 -2.54
C ALA A 114 2.68 -16.91 -4.01
N GLU A 115 3.14 -15.69 -4.31
CA GLU A 115 3.47 -15.29 -5.68
C GLU A 115 4.81 -15.88 -6.15
N SER A 116 5.80 -15.92 -5.26
CA SER A 116 7.12 -16.50 -5.55
C SER A 116 7.04 -18.00 -5.82
N ALA A 117 6.14 -18.71 -5.14
CA ALA A 117 5.90 -20.13 -5.33
C ALA A 117 5.27 -20.50 -6.68
N LYS A 118 4.60 -19.57 -7.37
CA LYS A 118 4.00 -19.83 -8.70
C LYS A 118 5.03 -19.85 -9.85
N GLY A 119 6.22 -19.31 -9.60
CA GLY A 119 7.31 -19.23 -10.58
C GLY A 119 8.34 -20.34 -10.47
N GLN A 120 8.18 -21.26 -9.51
CA GLN A 120 8.95 -22.49 -9.36
C GLN A 120 8.17 -23.66 -9.95
#